data_AF-A0A349ULN4-F1
#
_entry.id   AF-A0A349ULN4-F1
#
_cell.length_a   1.000
_cell.length_b   1.000
_cell.length_c   1.000
_cell.angle_alpha   90.00
_cell.angle_beta   90.00
_cell.angle_gamma   90.00
#
_symmetry.space_group_name_H-M   'P 1'
#
loop_
_entity.id
_entity.type
_entity.pdbx_description
1 polymer ?
#
loop_
_entity_poly.entity_id
_entity_poly.type
_entity_poly.pdbx_seq_one_letter_code
_entity_poly.pdbx_strand_id
1 'polypeptide(L)'
;MRDTPRTFFCLVILFPVATAAGAGTAGTPMAQDGQAGAVTVVEVVGQAERLVLADGKETWRAVQAGETLPEGTILRTGIRAKLVLRFEDRNDVIVHGATKMGIARFRKRGDLATTRLGLKYGTLSMTIHRGRGPSDFELSVPVAVLSVRGTSGQASFHGDTGLHLTGQTGTWHVRTGGGTQNVQAGETTDGALTPSILLAGRQRDTQRGDTAGGVTGQEQDWLRNHGSGLGLAWFLGGFGPTLFAPSEQSSGGKFIVER
;
A
#
# COMPACT_ATOMS: atom_id res chain seq x y z
N MET A 1 -14.08 48.84 -96.70
CA MET A 1 -13.74 48.68 -95.26
C MET A 1 -14.52 47.48 -94.77
N ARG A 2 -13.82 46.38 -94.49
CA ARG A 2 -14.36 45.02 -94.33
C ARG A 2 -14.58 44.65 -92.85
N ASP A 3 -15.73 44.03 -92.60
CA ASP A 3 -16.05 42.90 -91.71
C ASP A 3 -15.94 42.97 -90.16
N THR A 4 -17.11 42.73 -89.54
CA THR A 4 -17.47 42.05 -88.26
C THR A 4 -16.79 40.67 -88.05
N PRO A 5 -17.10 39.83 -87.00
CA PRO A 5 -17.13 39.95 -85.52
C PRO A 5 -16.41 38.75 -84.78
N ARG A 6 -16.45 38.72 -83.43
CA ARG A 6 -16.38 37.56 -82.47
C ARG A 6 -15.31 36.46 -82.69
N THR A 7 -14.48 36.15 -81.67
CA THR A 7 -14.21 34.76 -81.15
C THR A 7 -13.35 34.79 -79.86
N PHE A 8 -13.71 33.87 -78.95
CA PHE A 8 -13.13 33.49 -77.67
C PHE A 8 -11.59 33.39 -77.60
N PHE A 9 -11.00 33.73 -76.45
CA PHE A 9 -9.75 33.08 -76.03
C PHE A 9 -9.77 32.71 -74.54
N CYS A 10 -9.50 31.43 -74.32
CA CYS A 10 -9.61 30.66 -73.09
C CYS A 10 -8.42 30.98 -72.16
N LEU A 11 -8.69 31.40 -70.92
CA LEU A 11 -7.69 31.63 -69.90
C LEU A 11 -7.31 30.29 -69.25
N VAL A 12 -6.25 29.66 -69.75
CA VAL A 12 -5.66 28.45 -69.14
C VAL A 12 -4.76 28.89 -67.98
N ILE A 13 -5.24 28.67 -66.76
CA ILE A 13 -4.48 28.90 -65.52
C ILE A 13 -3.59 27.68 -65.27
N LEU A 14 -2.27 27.89 -65.35
CA LEU A 14 -1.24 26.89 -65.09
C LEU A 14 -1.03 26.76 -63.56
N PHE A 15 -1.44 25.63 -62.98
CA PHE A 15 -1.13 25.27 -61.60
C PHE A 15 0.27 24.63 -61.52
N PRO A 16 1.19 25.10 -60.65
CA PRO A 16 2.38 24.34 -60.31
C PRO A 16 2.02 23.24 -59.29
N VAL A 17 2.27 21.99 -59.69
CA VAL A 17 2.26 20.80 -58.83
C VAL A 17 3.41 20.91 -57.82
N ALA A 18 3.07 21.04 -56.54
CA ALA A 18 3.99 20.87 -55.43
C ALA A 18 3.97 19.40 -55.00
N THR A 19 5.10 18.73 -55.18
CA THR A 19 5.38 17.37 -54.69
C THR A 19 5.48 17.38 -53.16
N ALA A 20 4.44 16.90 -52.49
CA ALA A 20 4.46 16.63 -51.05
C ALA A 20 5.14 15.28 -50.78
N ALA A 21 6.42 15.33 -50.39
CA ALA A 21 7.16 14.20 -49.87
C ALA A 21 7.03 14.14 -48.33
N GLY A 22 6.73 12.95 -47.81
CA GLY A 22 7.02 12.55 -46.44
C GLY A 22 5.86 12.65 -45.44
N ALA A 23 4.94 11.68 -45.49
CA ALA A 23 4.14 11.32 -44.32
C ALA A 23 5.06 10.66 -43.28
N GLY A 24 5.70 11.49 -42.46
CA GLY A 24 6.36 11.06 -41.23
C GLY A 24 5.29 10.68 -40.20
N THR A 25 5.36 9.44 -39.75
CA THR A 25 4.55 8.85 -38.69
C THR A 25 4.47 9.80 -37.50
N ALA A 26 3.26 10.22 -37.15
CA ALA A 26 2.99 10.97 -35.93
C ALA A 26 3.29 10.08 -34.72
N GLY A 27 4.54 10.14 -34.26
CA GLY A 27 4.91 9.66 -32.94
C GLY A 27 4.15 10.49 -31.92
N THR A 28 3.32 9.82 -31.13
CA THR A 28 2.81 10.31 -29.85
C THR A 28 3.91 11.11 -29.14
N PRO A 29 3.66 12.36 -28.68
CA PRO A 29 4.68 13.08 -27.94
C PRO A 29 4.96 12.30 -26.67
N MET A 30 6.09 11.58 -26.68
CA MET A 30 6.63 10.96 -25.48
C MET A 30 6.78 12.08 -24.47
N ALA A 31 6.13 11.90 -23.32
CA ALA A 31 6.24 12.76 -22.16
C ALA A 31 7.70 13.17 -22.02
N GLN A 32 7.97 14.48 -22.00
CA GLN A 32 9.31 15.01 -21.77
C GLN A 32 9.86 14.35 -20.52
N ASP A 33 10.82 13.48 -20.74
CA ASP A 33 11.39 12.58 -19.78
C ASP A 33 12.10 13.44 -18.73
N GLY A 34 11.43 13.64 -17.58
CA GLY A 34 12.02 14.31 -16.43
C GLY A 34 13.32 13.62 -16.03
N GLN A 35 14.27 14.40 -15.53
CA GLN A 35 15.55 13.87 -15.07
C GLN A 35 15.29 12.80 -14.00
N ALA A 36 15.92 11.63 -14.14
CA ALA A 36 15.82 10.57 -13.15
C ALA A 36 16.39 11.12 -11.84
N GLY A 37 15.56 11.13 -10.79
CA GLY A 37 15.99 11.58 -9.49
C GLY A 37 16.86 10.53 -8.80
N ALA A 38 17.67 10.97 -7.84
CA ALA A 38 18.49 10.09 -7.01
C ALA A 38 17.85 9.83 -5.64
N VAL A 39 17.83 8.57 -5.21
CA VAL A 39 17.45 8.18 -3.83
C VAL A 39 18.70 7.78 -3.08
N THR A 40 19.02 8.47 -1.98
CA THR A 40 20.22 8.18 -1.20
C THR A 40 19.87 7.39 0.04
N VAL A 41 20.68 6.37 0.33
CA VAL A 41 20.58 5.60 1.58
C VAL A 41 21.28 6.39 2.68
N VAL A 42 20.56 6.83 3.69
CA VAL A 42 21.14 7.61 4.81
C VAL A 42 21.71 6.68 5.87
N GLU A 43 20.95 5.64 6.21
CA GLU A 43 21.27 4.74 7.32
C GLU A 43 20.82 3.33 6.99
N VAL A 44 21.65 2.35 7.33
CA VAL A 44 21.35 0.92 7.25
C VAL A 44 21.65 0.30 8.60
N VAL A 45 20.63 -0.27 9.23
CA VAL A 45 20.74 -1.09 10.44
C VAL A 45 20.31 -2.51 10.09
N GLY A 46 21.11 -3.50 10.45
CA GLY A 46 20.84 -4.91 10.13
C GLY A 46 21.10 -5.24 8.66
N GLN A 47 20.34 -6.21 8.12
CA GLN A 47 20.51 -6.70 6.75
C GLN A 47 19.52 -6.03 5.79
N ALA A 48 20.04 -5.29 4.82
CA ALA A 48 19.27 -4.74 3.70
C ALA A 48 19.96 -5.10 2.39
N GLU A 49 19.19 -5.54 1.41
CA GLU A 49 19.70 -5.97 0.11
C GLU A 49 18.85 -5.38 -1.01
N ARG A 50 19.51 -5.04 -2.12
CA ARG A 50 18.87 -4.63 -3.36
C ARG A 50 18.99 -5.72 -4.41
N LEU A 51 17.98 -5.79 -5.26
CA LEU A 51 18.00 -6.64 -6.43
C LEU A 51 18.89 -6.02 -7.50
N VAL A 52 19.80 -6.82 -8.04
CA VAL A 52 20.65 -6.48 -9.17
C VAL A 52 20.49 -7.57 -10.21
N LEU A 53 20.22 -7.16 -11.44
CA LEU A 53 20.24 -8.06 -12.58
C LEU A 53 21.69 -8.14 -13.05
N ALA A 54 22.36 -9.25 -12.72
CA ALA A 54 23.70 -9.57 -13.20
C ALA A 54 23.60 -10.80 -14.11
N ASP A 55 24.07 -10.69 -15.36
CA ASP A 55 24.09 -11.79 -16.33
C ASP A 55 22.72 -12.45 -16.56
N GLY A 56 21.64 -11.65 -16.54
CA GLY A 56 20.26 -12.13 -16.68
C GLY A 56 19.73 -12.89 -15.45
N LYS A 57 20.50 -12.96 -14.36
CA LYS A 57 20.11 -13.57 -13.09
C LYS A 57 19.85 -12.51 -12.03
N GLU A 58 18.74 -12.70 -11.33
CA GLU A 58 18.37 -11.93 -10.14
C GLU A 58 19.32 -12.24 -8.99
N THR A 59 20.21 -11.30 -8.67
CA THR A 59 21.16 -11.42 -7.56
C THR A 59 20.86 -10.36 -6.51
N TRP A 60 20.86 -10.73 -5.24
CA TRP A 60 20.70 -9.80 -4.14
C TRP A 60 22.06 -9.31 -3.66
N ARG A 61 22.23 -8.00 -3.59
CA ARG A 61 23.46 -7.34 -3.12
C ARG A 61 23.15 -6.51 -1.89
N ALA A 62 24.00 -6.58 -0.87
CA ALA A 62 23.87 -5.74 0.32
C ALA A 62 23.89 -4.25 -0.05
N VAL A 63 22.99 -3.48 0.57
CA VAL A 63 22.90 -2.02 0.43
C VAL A 63 23.74 -1.38 1.54
N GLN A 64 24.48 -0.33 1.20
CA GLN A 64 25.30 0.42 2.15
C GLN A 64 24.80 1.85 2.32
N ALA A 65 25.07 2.43 3.49
CA ALA A 65 24.82 3.85 3.73
C ALA A 65 25.68 4.71 2.78
N GLY A 66 25.11 5.78 2.26
CA GLY A 66 25.70 6.65 1.23
C GLY A 66 25.49 6.17 -0.21
N GLU A 67 25.00 4.94 -0.43
CA GLU A 67 24.72 4.45 -1.78
C GLU A 67 23.52 5.17 -2.39
N THR A 68 23.63 5.51 -3.68
CA THR A 68 22.50 6.05 -4.45
C THR A 68 21.80 4.92 -5.20
N LEU A 69 20.49 4.83 -5.04
CA LEU A 69 19.63 3.83 -5.66
C LEU A 69 18.91 4.45 -6.87
N PRO A 70 19.04 3.85 -8.07
CA PRO A 70 18.30 4.29 -9.23
C PRO A 70 16.82 3.87 -9.17
N GLU A 71 16.00 4.46 -10.03
CA GLU A 71 14.64 3.97 -10.27
C GLU A 71 14.65 2.51 -10.77
N GLY A 72 13.55 1.79 -10.51
CA GLY A 72 13.44 0.36 -10.78
C GLY A 72 14.09 -0.55 -9.74
N THR A 73 14.80 0.00 -8.74
CA THR A 73 15.44 -0.80 -7.70
C THR A 73 14.42 -1.48 -6.79
N ILE A 74 14.57 -2.79 -6.60
CA ILE A 74 13.80 -3.57 -5.61
C ILE A 74 14.68 -3.76 -4.37
N LEU A 75 14.11 -3.49 -3.20
CA LEU A 75 14.75 -3.60 -1.90
C LEU A 75 14.06 -4.66 -1.05
N ARG A 76 14.86 -5.40 -0.28
CA ARG A 76 14.38 -6.28 0.78
C ARG A 76 15.18 -6.05 2.06
N THR A 77 14.52 -6.22 3.19
CA THR A 77 15.11 -6.04 4.52
C THR A 77 14.90 -7.29 5.37
N GLY A 78 15.88 -7.62 6.21
CA GLY A 78 15.79 -8.70 7.19
C GLY A 78 14.85 -8.36 8.36
N ILE A 79 14.58 -9.33 9.23
CA ILE A 79 13.57 -9.21 10.31
C ILE A 79 13.89 -8.07 11.30
N ARG A 80 15.18 -7.87 11.62
CA ARG A 80 15.65 -6.82 12.53
C ARG A 80 16.43 -5.72 11.80
N ALA A 81 16.00 -5.41 10.58
CA ALA A 81 16.64 -4.38 9.77
C ALA A 81 15.83 -3.09 9.77
N LYS A 82 16.52 -1.97 9.56
CA LYS A 82 15.94 -0.65 9.34
C LYS A 82 16.76 0.05 8.27
N LEU A 83 16.09 0.61 7.28
CA LEU A 83 16.73 1.31 6.17
C LEU A 83 16.08 2.68 6.04
N VAL A 84 16.88 3.75 6.09
CA VAL A 84 16.41 5.13 5.94
C VAL A 84 16.80 5.64 4.56
N LEU A 85 15.79 5.95 3.75
CA LEU A 85 15.95 6.47 2.40
C LEU A 85 15.59 7.94 2.38
N ARG A 86 16.50 8.77 1.84
CA ARG A 86 16.28 10.19 1.59
C ARG A 86 16.14 10.41 0.09
N PHE A 87 15.01 10.98 -0.30
CA PHE A 87 14.78 11.43 -1.68
C PHE A 87 15.33 12.85 -1.86
N GLU A 88 15.67 13.21 -3.09
CA GLU A 88 16.19 14.55 -3.44
C GLU A 88 15.25 15.69 -3.00
N ASP A 89 13.94 15.43 -2.95
CA ASP A 89 12.91 16.40 -2.52
C ASP A 89 12.78 16.56 -1.00
N ARG A 90 13.80 16.11 -0.24
CA ARG A 90 13.86 16.08 1.22
C ARG A 90 12.88 15.10 1.89
N ASN A 91 12.17 14.30 1.12
CA ASN A 91 11.27 13.27 1.68
C ASN A 91 12.07 12.14 2.32
N ASP A 92 11.59 11.68 3.47
CA ASP A 92 12.17 10.56 4.21
C ASP A 92 11.24 9.36 4.18
N VAL A 93 11.80 8.20 3.84
CA VAL A 93 11.09 6.92 3.91
C VAL A 93 11.94 5.95 4.72
N ILE A 94 11.38 5.52 5.84
CA ILE A 94 11.95 4.52 6.72
C ILE A 94 11.31 3.18 6.38
N VAL A 95 12.13 2.25 5.92
CA VAL A 95 11.77 0.88 5.63
C VAL A 95 12.08 0.04 6.86
N HIS A 96 11.05 -0.59 7.43
CA HIS A 96 11.18 -1.43 8.61
C HIS A 96 11.57 -2.86 8.23
N GLY A 97 11.91 -3.67 9.23
CA GLY A 97 12.30 -5.06 9.03
C GLY A 97 11.20 -5.91 8.38
N ALA A 98 11.61 -7.01 7.76
CA ALA A 98 10.74 -7.91 7.03
C ALA A 98 9.92 -7.22 5.92
N THR A 99 10.49 -6.23 5.26
CA THR A 99 9.83 -5.44 4.20
C THR A 99 10.47 -5.70 2.85
N LYS A 100 9.62 -5.86 1.83
CA LYS A 100 10.01 -5.89 0.41
C LYS A 100 9.27 -4.80 -0.35
N MET A 101 10.02 -3.87 -0.92
CA MET A 101 9.50 -2.72 -1.66
C MET A 101 10.29 -2.48 -2.95
N GLY A 102 9.76 -1.65 -3.84
CA GLY A 102 10.44 -1.21 -5.05
C GLY A 102 10.24 0.28 -5.28
N ILE A 103 11.25 0.93 -5.84
CA ILE A 103 11.19 2.31 -6.29
C ILE A 103 10.74 2.26 -7.75
N ALA A 104 9.43 2.35 -8.00
CA ALA A 104 8.88 2.15 -9.35
C ALA A 104 9.21 3.32 -10.28
N ARG A 105 9.19 4.55 -9.78
CA ARG A 105 9.53 5.75 -10.54
C ARG A 105 9.98 6.86 -9.61
N PHE A 106 11.05 7.56 -9.98
CA PHE A 106 11.43 8.79 -9.31
C PHE A 106 12.00 9.76 -10.35
N ARG A 107 11.19 10.73 -10.75
CA ARG A 107 11.55 11.69 -11.81
C ARG A 107 11.22 13.10 -11.39
N LYS A 108 12.10 14.02 -11.76
CA LYS A 108 11.96 15.46 -11.53
C LYS A 108 11.86 16.16 -12.86
N ARG A 109 10.75 16.88 -13.10
CA ARG A 109 10.51 17.67 -14.31
C ARG A 109 10.33 19.13 -13.91
N GLY A 110 11.42 19.89 -13.97
CA GLY A 110 11.47 21.26 -13.44
C GLY A 110 11.17 21.25 -11.94
N ASP A 111 10.08 21.92 -11.54
CA ASP A 111 9.62 21.98 -10.15
C ASP A 111 8.68 20.83 -9.74
N LEU A 112 8.26 19.98 -10.69
CA LEU A 112 7.38 18.84 -10.41
C LEU A 112 8.22 17.60 -10.08
N ALA A 113 8.06 17.11 -8.85
CA ALA A 113 8.64 15.84 -8.43
C ALA A 113 7.58 14.72 -8.41
N THR A 114 7.79 13.67 -9.19
CA THR A 114 6.91 12.50 -9.22
C THR A 114 7.63 11.31 -8.61
N THR A 115 7.10 10.81 -7.48
CA THR A 115 7.61 9.64 -6.77
C THR A 115 6.53 8.56 -6.72
N ARG A 116 6.86 7.37 -7.21
CA ARG A 116 6.01 6.18 -7.08
C ARG A 116 6.78 5.06 -6.43
N LEU A 117 6.28 4.61 -5.29
CA LEU A 117 6.81 3.46 -4.56
C LEU A 117 5.83 2.29 -4.67
N GLY A 118 6.36 1.08 -4.75
CA GLY A 118 5.59 -0.16 -4.65
C GLY A 118 5.96 -0.88 -3.36
N LEU A 119 4.98 -1.22 -2.53
CA LEU A 119 5.18 -2.05 -1.34
C LEU A 119 4.54 -3.41 -1.58
N LYS A 120 5.35 -4.48 -1.60
CA LYS A 120 4.84 -5.84 -1.76
C LYS A 120 4.34 -6.41 -0.44
N TYR A 121 5.13 -6.24 0.63
CA TYR A 121 4.78 -6.57 2.01
C TYR A 121 5.74 -5.87 2.98
N GLY A 122 5.32 -5.72 4.23
CA GLY A 122 6.09 -5.13 5.31
C GLY A 122 5.55 -3.76 5.70
N THR A 123 6.41 -2.93 6.31
CA THR A 123 6.01 -1.65 6.90
C THR A 123 6.93 -0.52 6.43
N LEU A 124 6.31 0.60 6.05
CA LEU A 124 6.97 1.84 5.67
C LEU A 124 6.48 2.98 6.57
N SER A 125 7.40 3.73 7.14
CA SER A 125 7.09 5.02 7.76
C SER A 125 7.58 6.12 6.84
N MET A 126 6.70 7.05 6.50
CA MET A 126 6.94 8.05 5.47
C MET A 126 6.75 9.42 6.06
N THR A 127 7.70 10.31 5.81
CA THR A 127 7.63 11.73 6.12
C THR A 127 7.83 12.49 4.83
N ILE A 128 6.72 12.92 4.25
CA ILE A 128 6.71 13.65 2.98
C ILE A 128 6.61 15.13 3.28
N HIS A 129 7.61 15.90 2.89
CA HIS A 129 7.63 17.34 3.08
C HIS A 129 6.88 18.04 1.94
N ARG A 130 6.17 19.11 2.27
CA ARG A 130 5.60 19.98 1.24
C ARG A 130 6.74 20.79 0.62
N GLY A 131 7.17 20.39 -0.58
CA GLY A 131 8.18 21.10 -1.36
C GLY A 131 7.72 22.48 -1.84
N ARG A 132 8.65 23.25 -2.41
CA ARG A 132 8.38 24.56 -3.04
C ARG A 132 7.57 24.41 -4.34
N GLY A 133 7.66 23.25 -5.00
CA GLY A 133 6.90 22.89 -6.20
C GLY A 133 5.78 21.88 -5.94
N PRO A 134 4.97 21.57 -6.96
CA PRO A 134 4.04 20.44 -6.92
C PRO A 134 4.84 19.14 -6.75
N SER A 135 4.38 18.26 -5.86
CA SER A 135 4.97 16.94 -5.67
C SER A 135 3.85 15.92 -5.65
N ASP A 136 3.95 14.95 -6.54
CA ASP A 136 3.05 13.82 -6.63
C ASP A 136 3.74 12.62 -6.01
N PHE A 137 3.25 12.22 -4.84
CA PHE A 137 3.73 11.03 -4.15
C PHE A 137 2.64 9.96 -4.14
N GLU A 138 2.99 8.77 -4.62
CA GLU A 138 2.11 7.61 -4.66
C GLU A 138 2.79 6.37 -4.06
N LEU A 139 2.10 5.68 -3.16
CA LEU A 139 2.46 4.35 -2.67
C LEU A 139 1.44 3.34 -3.19
N SER A 140 1.89 2.41 -4.03
CA SER A 140 1.08 1.31 -4.52
C SER A 140 1.30 0.06 -3.65
N VAL A 141 0.22 -0.48 -3.13
CA VAL A 141 0.16 -1.79 -2.46
C VAL A 141 -0.81 -2.70 -3.22
N PRO A 142 -0.75 -4.04 -3.06
CA PRO A 142 -1.56 -4.95 -3.88
C PRO A 142 -3.07 -4.67 -3.85
N VAL A 143 -3.59 -4.13 -2.74
CA VAL A 143 -5.03 -3.89 -2.53
C VAL A 143 -5.43 -2.41 -2.66
N ALA A 144 -4.47 -1.49 -2.72
CA ALA A 144 -4.74 -0.05 -2.64
C ALA A 144 -3.63 0.81 -3.25
N VAL A 145 -3.99 2.04 -3.61
CA VAL A 145 -3.06 3.10 -3.96
C VAL A 145 -3.25 4.25 -2.98
N LEU A 146 -2.17 4.63 -2.30
CA LEU A 146 -2.13 5.75 -1.37
C LEU A 146 -1.48 6.94 -2.05
N SER A 147 -2.10 8.11 -1.97
CA SER A 147 -1.54 9.35 -2.53
C SER A 147 -1.52 10.43 -1.46
N VAL A 148 -0.40 11.14 -1.36
CA VAL A 148 -0.16 12.12 -0.30
C VAL A 148 0.58 13.36 -0.78
N ARG A 149 0.39 14.47 -0.05
CA ARG A 149 1.14 15.71 -0.27
C ARG A 149 1.39 16.44 1.05
N GLY A 150 2.64 16.42 1.50
CA GLY A 150 3.02 17.10 2.74
C GLY A 150 2.45 16.41 3.97
N THR A 151 2.62 15.09 4.04
CA THR A 151 1.92 14.21 4.98
C THR A 151 2.95 13.27 5.61
N SER A 152 2.74 12.91 6.87
CA SER A 152 3.49 11.85 7.55
C SER A 152 2.56 10.74 8.03
N GLY A 153 3.09 9.53 8.14
CA GLY A 153 2.32 8.36 8.53
C GLY A 153 3.06 7.06 8.33
N GLN A 154 2.37 5.97 8.67
CA GLN A 154 2.88 4.62 8.54
C GLN A 154 1.89 3.76 7.77
N ALA A 155 2.38 3.11 6.71
CA ALA A 155 1.63 2.14 5.93
C ALA A 155 2.29 0.77 6.09
N SER A 156 1.50 -0.24 6.43
CA SER A 156 1.91 -1.63 6.45
C SER A 156 0.99 -2.48 5.60
N PHE A 157 1.55 -3.49 4.95
CA PHE A 157 0.79 -4.46 4.19
C PHE A 157 1.34 -5.85 4.42
N HIS A 158 0.46 -6.78 4.77
CA HIS A 158 0.78 -8.19 4.89
C HIS A 158 -0.30 -9.00 4.15
N GLY A 159 0.07 -10.16 3.61
CA GLY A 159 -0.88 -11.01 2.88
C GLY A 159 -2.06 -11.45 3.76
N ASP A 160 -1.81 -11.70 5.04
CA ASP A 160 -2.81 -12.27 5.96
C ASP A 160 -3.69 -11.19 6.62
N THR A 161 -3.10 -10.06 7.05
CA THR A 161 -3.83 -8.99 7.75
C THR A 161 -4.27 -7.84 6.84
N GLY A 162 -3.82 -7.83 5.58
CA GLY A 162 -4.14 -6.81 4.61
C GLY A 162 -3.36 -5.51 4.80
N LEU A 163 -3.92 -4.41 4.28
CA LEU A 163 -3.37 -3.06 4.43
C LEU A 163 -3.79 -2.50 5.78
N HIS A 164 -2.84 -1.83 6.45
CA HIS A 164 -3.10 -0.97 7.59
C HIS A 164 -2.37 0.36 7.36
N LEU A 165 -3.10 1.47 7.45
CA LEU A 165 -2.55 2.81 7.30
C LEU A 165 -2.91 3.63 8.53
N THR A 166 -1.91 4.30 9.10
CA THR A 166 -2.11 5.28 10.17
C THR A 166 -1.55 6.63 9.74
N GLY A 167 -2.43 7.63 9.65
CA GLY A 167 -2.04 9.01 9.37
C GLY A 167 -1.47 9.66 10.62
N GLN A 168 -0.30 10.29 10.52
CA GLN A 168 0.30 11.04 11.63
C GLN A 168 0.14 12.55 11.45
N THR A 169 0.24 13.06 10.23
CA THR A 169 0.05 14.48 9.92
C THR A 169 -0.41 14.62 8.47
N GLY A 170 -1.29 15.57 8.18
CA GLY A 170 -1.82 15.81 6.83
C GLY A 170 -2.93 14.83 6.44
N THR A 171 -3.28 14.84 5.15
CA THR A 171 -4.31 13.97 4.57
C THR A 171 -3.67 12.89 3.70
N TRP A 172 -4.12 11.66 3.87
CA TRP A 172 -3.86 10.53 3.00
C TRP A 172 -5.08 10.26 2.14
N HIS A 173 -4.91 10.22 0.81
CA HIS A 173 -5.95 9.80 -0.11
C HIS A 173 -5.74 8.30 -0.40
N VAL A 174 -6.65 7.46 0.08
CA VAL A 174 -6.58 6.01 -0.06
C VAL A 174 -7.60 5.58 -1.10
N ARG A 175 -7.15 4.91 -2.15
CA ARG A 175 -8.01 4.33 -3.19
C ARG A 175 -7.84 2.82 -3.22
N THR A 176 -8.91 2.08 -3.01
CA THR A 176 -8.96 0.62 -3.14
C THR A 176 -9.88 0.24 -4.29
N GLY A 177 -9.96 -1.06 -4.62
CA GLY A 177 -10.99 -1.54 -5.55
C GLY A 177 -12.43 -1.28 -5.07
N GLY A 178 -12.63 -1.10 -3.76
CA GLY A 178 -13.95 -0.88 -3.15
C GLY A 178 -14.35 0.60 -3.01
N GLY A 179 -13.45 1.55 -3.25
CA GLY A 179 -13.78 2.97 -3.13
C GLY A 179 -12.57 3.87 -2.87
N THR A 180 -12.85 5.09 -2.41
CA THR A 180 -11.83 6.07 -2.00
C THR A 180 -12.20 6.65 -0.64
N GLN A 181 -11.21 6.79 0.23
CA GLN A 181 -11.36 7.42 1.55
C GLN A 181 -10.19 8.36 1.81
N ASN A 182 -10.48 9.48 2.48
CA ASN A 182 -9.45 10.35 3.02
C ASN A 182 -9.21 9.96 4.48
N VAL A 183 -7.93 9.82 4.85
CA VAL A 183 -7.50 9.49 6.22
C VAL A 183 -6.70 10.67 6.74
N GLN A 184 -7.17 11.26 7.82
CA GLN A 184 -6.56 12.41 8.47
C GLN A 184 -5.48 11.99 9.49
N ALA A 185 -4.80 12.98 10.06
CA ALA A 185 -3.91 12.78 11.20
C ALA A 185 -4.66 12.16 12.39
N GLY A 186 -4.10 11.10 12.97
CA GLY A 186 -4.71 10.35 14.07
C GLY A 186 -5.74 9.32 13.64
N GLU A 187 -6.08 9.25 12.34
CA GLU A 187 -6.98 8.24 11.82
C GLU A 187 -6.22 7.02 11.30
N THR A 188 -6.87 5.88 11.43
CA THR A 188 -6.41 4.59 10.93
C THR A 188 -7.45 4.02 9.99
N THR A 189 -7.01 3.37 8.92
CA THR A 189 -7.86 2.60 8.00
C THR A 189 -7.21 1.28 7.65
N ASP A 190 -8.01 0.35 7.17
CA ASP A 190 -7.57 -0.92 6.59
C ASP A 190 -7.84 -0.98 5.07
N GLY A 191 -7.52 -2.13 4.45
CA GLY A 191 -7.80 -2.40 3.04
C GLY A 191 -9.30 -2.45 2.67
N ALA A 192 -10.19 -2.56 3.65
CA ALA A 192 -11.64 -2.49 3.45
C ALA A 192 -12.20 -1.07 3.59
N LEU A 193 -11.34 -0.07 3.78
CA LEU A 193 -11.72 1.32 4.06
C LEU A 193 -12.58 1.41 5.34
N THR A 194 -12.27 0.60 6.36
CA THR A 194 -12.97 0.69 7.64
C THR A 194 -12.60 2.02 8.32
N PRO A 195 -13.59 2.86 8.68
CA PRO A 195 -13.32 4.12 9.35
C PRO A 195 -12.72 3.88 10.75
N SER A 196 -11.87 4.82 11.17
CA SER A 196 -11.10 4.76 12.41
C SER A 196 -11.95 4.49 13.66
N ILE A 197 -13.17 5.02 13.72
CA ILE A 197 -14.08 4.82 14.86
C ILE A 197 -14.52 3.35 15.02
N LEU A 198 -14.73 2.64 13.91
CA LEU A 198 -15.11 1.24 13.92
C LEU A 198 -13.90 0.35 14.21
N LEU A 199 -12.71 0.72 13.71
CA LEU A 199 -11.46 0.05 14.06
C LEU A 199 -11.13 0.22 15.56
N ALA A 200 -11.28 1.42 16.10
CA ALA A 200 -11.09 1.71 17.52
C ALA A 200 -12.14 1.01 18.40
N GLY A 201 -13.37 0.82 17.90
CA GLY A 201 -14.37 -0.06 18.53
C GLY A 201 -13.89 -1.51 18.57
N ARG A 202 -13.53 -2.06 17.42
CA ARG A 202 -13.06 -3.46 17.28
C ARG A 202 -11.81 -3.73 18.13
N GLN A 203 -10.84 -2.82 18.13
CA GLN A 203 -9.64 -2.90 18.98
C GLN A 203 -9.97 -2.79 20.46
N ARG A 204 -10.91 -1.93 20.87
CA ARG A 204 -11.37 -1.85 22.26
C ARG A 204 -12.12 -3.11 22.69
N ASP A 205 -12.88 -3.73 21.80
CA ASP A 205 -13.60 -4.97 22.09
C ASP A 205 -12.62 -6.15 22.22
N THR A 206 -11.57 -6.22 21.39
CA THR A 206 -10.45 -7.17 21.59
C THR A 206 -9.72 -6.91 22.91
N GLN A 207 -9.35 -5.66 23.21
CA GLN A 207 -8.68 -5.31 24.47
C GLN A 207 -9.55 -5.53 25.70
N ARG A 208 -10.88 -5.31 25.60
CA ARG A 208 -11.84 -5.64 26.66
C ARG A 208 -12.01 -7.14 26.79
N GLY A 209 -12.00 -7.88 25.68
CA GLY A 209 -11.87 -9.34 25.67
C GLY A 209 -10.68 -9.75 26.53
N ASP A 210 -9.49 -9.24 26.24
CA ASP A 210 -8.25 -9.56 26.97
C ASP A 210 -8.27 -9.10 28.44
N THR A 211 -8.83 -7.92 28.74
CA THR A 211 -8.84 -7.34 30.10
C THR A 211 -9.96 -7.93 30.99
N ALA A 212 -11.02 -8.48 30.38
CA ALA A 212 -12.17 -9.05 31.09
C ALA A 212 -12.24 -10.59 31.00
N GLY A 213 -11.09 -11.26 30.78
CA GLY A 213 -11.00 -12.74 30.85
C GLY A 213 -10.80 -13.48 29.52
N GLY A 214 -10.29 -12.80 28.51
CA GLY A 214 -9.77 -13.33 27.24
C GLY A 214 -10.80 -13.86 26.23
N VAL A 215 -12.01 -14.19 26.67
CA VAL A 215 -13.04 -14.80 25.81
C VAL A 215 -14.41 -14.45 26.37
N THR A 216 -15.30 -13.85 25.56
CA THR A 216 -16.68 -13.57 26.02
C THR A 216 -17.40 -14.89 26.36
N GLY A 217 -18.40 -14.88 27.26
CA GLY A 217 -19.10 -16.13 27.64
C GLY A 217 -19.69 -16.88 26.43
N GLN A 218 -20.20 -16.14 25.45
CA GLN A 218 -20.71 -16.70 24.19
C GLN A 218 -19.62 -17.34 23.33
N GLU A 219 -18.42 -16.78 23.37
CA GLU A 219 -17.24 -17.22 22.62
C GLU A 219 -16.55 -18.39 23.35
N GLN A 220 -16.66 -18.45 24.69
CA GLN A 220 -16.32 -19.63 25.48
C GLN A 220 -17.28 -20.77 25.19
N ASP A 221 -18.59 -20.51 25.12
CA ASP A 221 -19.58 -21.52 24.78
C ASP A 221 -19.43 -21.98 23.33
N TRP A 222 -19.12 -21.08 22.41
CA TRP A 222 -18.80 -21.43 21.03
C TRP A 222 -17.54 -22.30 20.96
N LEU A 223 -16.46 -21.95 21.67
CA LEU A 223 -15.24 -22.77 21.75
C LEU A 223 -15.45 -24.09 22.50
N ARG A 224 -16.33 -24.16 23.51
CA ARG A 224 -16.66 -25.43 24.19
C ARG A 224 -17.48 -26.34 23.28
N ASN A 225 -18.37 -25.76 22.47
CA ASN A 225 -19.27 -26.50 21.59
C ASN A 225 -18.67 -26.79 20.20
N HIS A 226 -17.63 -26.05 19.78
CA HIS A 226 -17.03 -26.14 18.44
C HIS A 226 -15.49 -26.20 18.43
N GLY A 227 -14.82 -26.07 19.58
CA GLY A 227 -13.36 -25.94 19.71
C GLY A 227 -12.57 -27.24 19.72
N SER A 228 -13.16 -28.37 19.31
CA SER A 228 -12.38 -29.58 19.01
C SER A 228 -11.68 -29.53 17.64
N GLY A 229 -11.88 -28.46 16.85
CA GLY A 229 -11.30 -28.34 15.51
C GLY A 229 -11.86 -29.36 14.50
N LEU A 230 -12.87 -30.14 14.87
CA LEU A 230 -13.59 -31.07 14.01
C LEU A 230 -15.03 -30.58 13.86
N GLY A 231 -15.21 -29.65 12.92
CA GLY A 231 -16.55 -29.26 12.49
C GLY A 231 -17.33 -30.45 11.93
N LEU A 232 -18.66 -30.39 12.08
CA LEU A 232 -19.64 -31.15 11.29
C LEU A 232 -19.50 -32.69 11.31
N ALA A 233 -19.58 -33.33 12.48
CA ALA A 233 -19.81 -34.77 12.57
C ALA A 233 -20.95 -35.11 13.56
N TRP A 234 -22.15 -34.58 13.30
CA TRP A 234 -23.40 -34.97 13.98
C TRP A 234 -23.97 -36.33 13.48
N PHE A 235 -23.21 -37.15 12.75
CA PHE A 235 -23.77 -38.31 12.02
C PHE A 235 -23.12 -39.69 12.30
N LEU A 236 -22.18 -39.83 13.23
CA LEU A 236 -21.71 -41.15 13.68
C LEU A 236 -21.96 -41.29 15.18
N GLY A 237 -23.02 -42.03 15.51
CA GLY A 237 -23.54 -42.12 16.86
C GLY A 237 -22.60 -42.77 17.88
N GLY A 238 -22.82 -42.38 19.14
CA GLY A 238 -22.42 -43.17 20.31
C GLY A 238 -21.34 -42.54 21.19
N PHE A 239 -21.73 -42.33 22.45
CA PHE A 239 -20.88 -42.12 23.63
C PHE A 239 -20.24 -40.74 23.81
N GLY A 240 -20.95 -39.89 24.56
CA GLY A 240 -20.28 -38.86 25.34
C GLY A 240 -19.50 -39.48 26.50
N PRO A 241 -18.47 -38.78 27.00
CA PRO A 241 -18.15 -38.81 28.41
C PRO A 241 -18.33 -37.42 29.00
N THR A 242 -19.20 -37.36 29.99
CA THR A 242 -19.12 -36.45 31.12
C THR A 242 -17.66 -36.31 31.59
N LEU A 243 -17.08 -35.12 31.46
CA LEU A 243 -15.96 -34.70 32.29
C LEU A 243 -16.22 -33.25 32.71
N PHE A 244 -16.12 -33.03 34.02
CA PHE A 244 -16.48 -31.85 34.82
C PHE A 244 -17.94 -31.78 35.29
N ALA A 245 -18.26 -32.66 36.25
CA ALA A 245 -19.24 -32.34 37.29
C ALA A 245 -18.54 -31.45 38.36
N PRO A 246 -19.25 -30.47 38.96
CA PRO A 246 -18.74 -29.65 40.05
C PRO A 246 -18.60 -30.49 41.33
N SER A 247 -17.50 -30.32 42.05
CA SER A 247 -17.26 -31.01 43.33
C SER A 247 -18.25 -30.54 44.39
N GLU A 248 -19.04 -31.51 44.87
CA GLU A 248 -19.94 -31.44 46.01
C GLU A 248 -19.17 -31.17 47.31
N GLN A 249 -19.37 -29.98 47.89
CA GLN A 249 -18.95 -29.67 49.26
C GLN A 249 -20.03 -30.18 50.23
N SER A 250 -19.94 -31.46 50.59
CA SER A 250 -20.73 -32.09 51.65
C SER A 250 -19.95 -32.07 52.96
N SER A 251 -20.49 -31.40 53.98
CA SER A 251 -20.09 -31.57 55.38
C SER A 251 -21.15 -30.99 56.34
N GLY A 252 -22.16 -31.80 56.66
CA GLY A 252 -22.59 -32.08 58.04
C GLY A 252 -23.41 -31.04 58.83
N GLY A 253 -24.57 -31.47 59.34
CA GLY A 253 -25.09 -30.97 60.62
C GLY A 253 -26.59 -30.68 60.70
N LYS A 254 -27.40 -31.73 60.89
CA LYS A 254 -28.81 -31.65 61.31
C LYS A 254 -28.89 -31.21 62.77
N PHE A 255 -29.59 -30.12 63.09
CA PHE A 255 -30.21 -29.91 64.40
C PHE A 255 -31.59 -29.27 64.27
N ILE A 256 -32.59 -30.00 64.76
CA ILE A 256 -33.97 -29.61 65.02
C ILE A 256 -34.00 -28.98 66.42
N VAL A 257 -34.65 -27.83 66.59
CA VAL A 257 -35.19 -27.37 67.89
C VAL A 257 -36.53 -26.68 67.65
N GLU A 258 -37.56 -27.20 68.30
CA GLU A 258 -38.93 -26.68 68.40
C GLU A 258 -38.98 -25.26 69.00
N ARG A 259 -40.02 -24.51 68.61
CA ARG A 259 -40.89 -23.80 69.54
C ARG A 259 -42.33 -23.84 69.05
#